data_AF-A0A924KBS3-F1
#
_entry.id   AF-A0A924KBS3-F1
#
_cell.length_a   1.000
_cell.length_b   1.000
_cell.length_c   1.000
_cell.angle_alpha   90.00
_cell.angle_beta   90.00
_cell.angle_gamma   90.00
#
_symmetry.space_group_name_H-M   'P 1'
#
loop_
_entity.id
_entity.type
_entity.pdbx_description
1 polymer ?
#
loop_
_entity_poly.entity_id
_entity_poly.type
_entity_poly.pdbx_seq_one_letter_code
_entity_poly.pdbx_strand_id
1 'polypeptide(L)'
;MKVNDENAKLPADKRPYRILIISGSDRRQYNCPGVDSKSRTLMLKMAAMLPKNWEVDYEDLGNVYGRAQIRSCNACVSTSMALCVWPCNCYAKGSWREPDLMWDMDMYARFDMADAWAIIGPVNWYASSSNLKLMFDRLVCMNGGNPDERTIDHKDPEKAMALEHLEQWKEMSINHLEGRTAAFFCYGDEGGDEMDSTGRPKILRHENYFIPDQEPFSNMRDAYAPLVWQCRYGGIEVPDQLWLYCTTGKDQKYSDNQAEDMIEDNLFMKKFEVWVKNFENFTTAKGKVQPGKYRAFGYTPPTDLWKEAKTGIRSWMLRFGISPENSSPEKQKKLKLNKDTTLNPSTSEGENLRKNLH
;
A
#
# COMPACT_ATOMS: atom_id res chain seq x y z
N MET A 1 18.16 -17.95 4.40
CA MET A 1 17.54 -19.27 4.66
C MET A 1 16.28 -19.37 3.80
N LYS A 2 15.77 -20.57 3.49
CA LYS A 2 14.47 -20.66 2.80
C LYS A 2 13.37 -20.15 3.71
N VAL A 3 12.50 -19.31 3.17
CA VAL A 3 11.33 -18.78 3.86
C VAL A 3 10.43 -19.94 4.31
N ASN A 4 10.00 -19.95 5.58
CA ASN A 4 9.09 -20.95 6.13
C ASN A 4 8.04 -20.30 7.02
N ASP A 5 6.82 -20.14 6.50
CA ASP A 5 5.74 -19.45 7.20
C ASP A 5 5.30 -20.16 8.49
N GLU A 6 5.56 -21.47 8.62
CA GLU A 6 5.30 -22.21 9.84
C GLU A 6 6.12 -21.70 11.04
N ASN A 7 7.27 -21.06 10.80
CA ASN A 7 8.06 -20.44 11.86
C ASN A 7 7.34 -19.26 12.52
N ALA A 8 6.29 -18.70 11.91
CA ALA A 8 5.45 -17.67 12.53
C ALA A 8 4.55 -18.20 13.67
N LYS A 9 4.49 -19.53 13.86
CA LYS A 9 3.86 -20.19 15.01
C LYS A 9 4.79 -20.28 16.22
N LEU A 10 6.09 -20.10 16.02
CA LEU A 10 7.08 -20.18 17.09
C LEU A 10 7.13 -18.86 17.88
N PRO A 11 7.47 -18.92 19.19
CA PRO A 11 7.86 -17.74 19.95
C PRO A 11 8.98 -16.95 19.26
N ALA A 12 8.98 -15.61 19.40
CA ALA A 12 9.92 -14.74 18.69
C ALA A 12 11.39 -15.11 18.94
N ASP A 13 11.75 -15.52 20.15
CA ASP A 13 13.09 -15.97 20.52
C ASP A 13 13.52 -17.26 19.80
N LYS A 14 12.57 -18.09 19.35
CA LYS A 14 12.81 -19.42 18.76
C LYS A 14 12.71 -19.48 17.22
N ARG A 15 12.16 -18.47 16.56
CA ARG A 15 12.14 -18.36 15.08
C ARG A 15 13.33 -17.57 14.55
N PRO A 16 13.74 -17.72 13.27
CA PRO A 16 14.66 -16.78 12.63
C PRO A 16 14.06 -15.36 12.54
N TYR A 17 14.92 -14.37 12.23
CA TYR A 17 14.44 -13.07 11.78
C TYR A 17 13.68 -13.23 10.46
N ARG A 18 12.56 -12.53 10.31
CA ARG A 18 11.75 -12.49 9.10
C ARG A 18 11.76 -11.09 8.52
N ILE A 19 12.27 -10.93 7.30
CA ILE A 19 12.31 -9.64 6.60
C ILE A 19 11.41 -9.74 5.37
N LEU A 20 10.63 -8.69 5.12
CA LEU A 20 9.88 -8.54 3.87
C LEU A 20 10.47 -7.39 3.03
N ILE A 21 10.97 -7.67 1.85
CA ILE A 21 11.47 -6.67 0.90
C ILE A 21 10.45 -6.47 -0.22
N ILE A 22 10.04 -5.22 -0.46
CA ILE A 22 9.09 -4.85 -1.50
C ILE A 22 9.79 -4.04 -2.58
N SER A 23 9.77 -4.55 -3.82
CA SER A 23 10.03 -3.73 -5.00
C SER A 23 8.76 -3.00 -5.39
N GLY A 24 8.82 -1.67 -5.33
CA GLY A 24 7.71 -0.76 -5.58
C GLY A 24 7.75 -0.09 -6.95
N SER A 25 8.49 -0.59 -7.95
CA SER A 25 8.39 -0.05 -9.32
C SER A 25 7.24 -0.71 -10.08
N ASP A 26 6.51 0.07 -10.89
CA ASP A 26 5.43 -0.44 -11.75
C ASP A 26 5.94 -1.20 -12.99
N ARG A 27 7.24 -1.09 -13.31
CA ARG A 27 7.87 -1.65 -14.54
C ARG A 27 8.13 -3.16 -14.43
N ARG A 28 7.94 -3.87 -15.55
CA ARG A 28 8.40 -5.26 -15.73
C ARG A 28 8.95 -5.51 -17.14
N GLN A 29 9.73 -6.58 -17.26
CA GLN A 29 10.32 -7.01 -18.52
C GLN A 29 9.27 -7.53 -19.53
N TYR A 30 8.23 -8.23 -19.06
CA TYR A 30 7.27 -8.94 -19.92
C TYR A 30 5.97 -8.17 -20.17
N ASN A 31 6.00 -6.85 -20.03
CA ASN A 31 4.93 -5.92 -20.44
C ASN A 31 5.56 -4.64 -20.99
N CYS A 32 4.78 -3.68 -21.49
CA CYS A 32 5.31 -2.34 -21.72
C CYS A 32 5.80 -1.78 -20.37
N PRO A 33 7.10 -1.42 -20.21
CA PRO A 33 8.03 -0.95 -21.25
C PRO A 33 9.06 -1.94 -21.83
N GLY A 34 9.07 -3.22 -21.44
CA GLY A 34 9.92 -4.26 -22.04
C GLY A 34 11.26 -4.47 -21.33
N VAL A 35 11.46 -3.85 -20.17
CA VAL A 35 12.72 -3.80 -19.43
C VAL A 35 12.45 -3.91 -17.92
N ASP A 36 13.34 -4.60 -17.21
CA ASP A 36 13.20 -4.82 -15.77
C ASP A 36 13.38 -3.51 -14.98
N SER A 37 12.94 -3.50 -13.72
CA SER A 37 13.03 -2.30 -12.87
C SER A 37 14.32 -2.27 -12.05
N LYS A 38 14.87 -1.05 -11.88
CA LYS A 38 15.95 -0.77 -10.90
C LYS A 38 15.60 -1.29 -9.51
N SER A 39 14.37 -1.03 -9.06
CA SER A 39 13.82 -1.48 -7.77
C SER A 39 13.93 -2.99 -7.58
N ARG A 40 13.60 -3.80 -8.59
CA ARG A 40 13.72 -5.26 -8.51
C ARG A 40 15.17 -5.70 -8.42
N THR A 41 16.07 -5.11 -9.20
CA THR A 41 17.51 -5.37 -9.13
C THR A 41 18.05 -5.09 -7.72
N LEU A 42 17.68 -3.94 -7.14
CA LEU A 42 18.06 -3.56 -5.77
C LEU A 42 17.46 -4.51 -4.72
N MET A 43 16.19 -4.90 -4.85
CA MET A 43 15.54 -5.89 -3.98
C MET A 43 16.30 -7.22 -3.96
N LEU A 44 16.66 -7.75 -5.13
CA LEU A 44 17.43 -9.00 -5.24
C LEU A 44 18.84 -8.86 -4.66
N LYS A 45 19.49 -7.70 -4.87
CA LYS A 45 20.82 -7.42 -4.28
C LYS A 45 20.74 -7.34 -2.75
N MET A 46 19.76 -6.63 -2.18
CA MET A 46 19.55 -6.60 -0.72
C MET A 46 19.32 -8.00 -0.17
N ALA A 47 18.48 -8.80 -0.82
CA ALA A 47 18.21 -10.18 -0.39
C ALA A 47 19.49 -11.04 -0.33
N ALA A 48 20.43 -10.82 -1.26
CA ALA A 48 21.72 -11.49 -1.27
C ALA A 48 22.71 -10.96 -0.20
N MET A 49 22.55 -9.71 0.24
CA MET A 49 23.41 -9.06 1.23
C MET A 49 23.01 -9.36 2.68
N LEU A 50 21.72 -9.59 2.94
CA LEU A 50 21.22 -9.85 4.29
C LEU A 50 21.74 -11.19 4.86
N PRO A 51 21.83 -11.33 6.20
CA PRO A 51 22.35 -12.53 6.84
C PRO A 51 21.67 -13.83 6.38
N LYS A 52 22.46 -14.85 6.05
CA LYS A 52 21.94 -16.14 5.52
C LYS A 52 21.06 -16.90 6.51
N ASN A 53 21.14 -16.62 7.81
CA ASN A 53 20.30 -17.19 8.85
C ASN A 53 18.96 -16.45 9.04
N TRP A 54 18.72 -15.38 8.28
CA TRP A 54 17.42 -14.72 8.21
C TRP A 54 16.53 -15.37 7.15
N GLU A 55 15.23 -15.33 7.38
CA GLU A 55 14.21 -15.57 6.37
C GLU A 55 13.94 -14.25 5.64
N VAL A 56 14.49 -14.15 4.43
CA VAL A 56 14.28 -13.00 3.56
C VAL A 56 13.18 -13.36 2.57
N ASP A 57 12.01 -12.80 2.83
CA ASP A 57 10.84 -12.84 1.95
C ASP A 57 10.85 -11.57 1.08
N TYR A 58 10.45 -11.68 -0.19
CA TYR A 58 10.39 -10.51 -1.06
C TYR A 58 9.27 -10.61 -2.10
N GLU A 59 8.73 -9.46 -2.50
CA GLU A 59 7.74 -9.36 -3.56
C GLU A 59 8.01 -8.15 -4.45
N ASP A 60 7.67 -8.28 -5.71
CA ASP A 60 7.77 -7.18 -6.65
C ASP A 60 6.40 -6.86 -7.26
N LEU A 61 5.93 -5.65 -6.94
CA LEU A 61 4.62 -5.13 -7.28
C LEU A 61 4.50 -4.65 -8.73
N GLY A 62 5.55 -4.79 -9.54
CA GLY A 62 5.51 -4.37 -10.94
C GLY A 62 4.37 -5.03 -11.72
N ASN A 63 3.82 -4.30 -12.68
CA ASN A 63 2.69 -4.75 -13.48
C ASN A 63 3.08 -5.97 -14.32
N VAL A 64 2.29 -7.04 -14.27
CA VAL A 64 2.52 -8.24 -15.09
C VAL A 64 1.26 -8.52 -15.88
N TYR A 65 1.39 -8.67 -17.20
CA TYR A 65 0.26 -8.98 -18.07
C TYR A 65 -0.42 -10.27 -17.63
N GLY A 66 -1.75 -10.25 -17.47
CA GLY A 66 -2.55 -11.40 -17.05
C GLY A 66 -2.46 -11.74 -15.54
N ARG A 67 -1.68 -11.01 -14.74
CA ARG A 67 -1.70 -11.11 -13.27
C ARG A 67 -2.83 -10.24 -12.71
N ALA A 68 -3.42 -10.64 -11.59
CA ALA A 68 -4.33 -9.78 -10.85
C ALA A 68 -3.66 -8.44 -10.53
N GLN A 69 -4.45 -7.37 -10.50
CA GLN A 69 -4.01 -6.04 -10.05
C GLN A 69 -4.27 -5.90 -8.55
N ILE A 70 -3.53 -4.99 -7.90
CA ILE A 70 -3.92 -4.55 -6.55
C ILE A 70 -5.17 -3.71 -6.70
N ARG A 71 -6.28 -4.14 -6.09
CA ARG A 71 -7.51 -3.37 -6.11
C ARG A 71 -7.41 -2.20 -5.14
N SER A 72 -8.08 -1.10 -5.46
CA SER A 72 -8.09 0.10 -4.62
C SER A 72 -8.79 -0.13 -3.28
N CYS A 73 -8.50 0.70 -2.28
CA CYS A 73 -9.28 0.70 -1.05
C CYS A 73 -10.71 1.20 -1.32
N ASN A 74 -11.73 0.58 -0.71
CA ASN A 74 -13.12 1.05 -0.77
C ASN A 74 -13.42 2.19 0.22
N ALA A 75 -12.39 2.69 0.93
CA ALA A 75 -12.51 3.77 1.91
C ALA A 75 -13.53 3.50 3.03
N CYS A 76 -13.65 2.25 3.50
CA CYS A 76 -14.57 1.86 4.58
C CYS A 76 -14.36 2.70 5.86
N VAL A 77 -13.10 3.07 6.15
CA VAL A 77 -12.74 3.95 7.27
C VAL A 77 -13.43 5.31 7.23
N SER A 78 -13.76 5.84 6.04
CA SER A 78 -14.48 7.10 5.88
C SER A 78 -15.96 7.01 6.29
N THR A 79 -16.47 5.81 6.53
CA THR A 79 -17.76 5.58 7.19
C THR A 79 -17.55 5.32 8.69
N SER A 80 -16.62 4.43 9.02
CA SER A 80 -16.33 3.98 10.37
C SER A 80 -15.04 3.14 10.36
N MET A 81 -14.12 3.35 11.30
CA MET A 81 -12.94 2.48 11.48
C MET A 81 -13.36 1.04 11.81
N ALA A 82 -14.49 0.84 12.51
CA ALA A 82 -15.05 -0.49 12.74
C ALA A 82 -15.50 -1.22 11.45
N LEU A 83 -15.75 -0.47 10.35
CA LEU A 83 -16.05 -1.04 9.03
C LEU A 83 -14.77 -1.41 8.27
N CYS A 84 -13.63 -0.83 8.63
CA CYS A 84 -12.33 -1.14 8.05
C CYS A 84 -11.74 -2.38 8.74
N VAL A 85 -12.09 -3.58 8.25
CA VAL A 85 -11.69 -4.84 8.89
C VAL A 85 -10.20 -5.14 8.68
N TRP A 86 -9.54 -5.73 9.70
CA TRP A 86 -8.19 -6.27 9.64
C TRP A 86 -8.21 -7.81 9.76
N PRO A 87 -7.64 -8.55 8.78
CA PRO A 87 -7.26 -8.12 7.44
C PRO A 87 -8.45 -7.63 6.59
N CYS A 88 -8.18 -6.82 5.56
CA CYS A 88 -9.24 -6.17 4.76
C CYS A 88 -10.20 -7.17 4.09
N ASN A 89 -11.49 -7.07 4.43
CA ASN A 89 -12.59 -7.90 3.93
C ASN A 89 -13.23 -7.41 2.60
N CYS A 90 -12.70 -6.34 1.99
CA CYS A 90 -13.28 -5.77 0.78
C CYS A 90 -13.14 -6.68 -0.45
N TYR A 91 -12.09 -7.50 -0.48
CA TYR A 91 -11.81 -8.47 -1.55
C TYR A 91 -11.45 -9.81 -0.91
N ALA A 92 -11.30 -10.84 -1.74
CA ALA A 92 -11.00 -12.19 -1.29
C ALA A 92 -10.01 -12.89 -2.23
N LYS A 93 -9.24 -13.82 -1.66
CA LYS A 93 -8.29 -14.66 -2.39
C LYS A 93 -8.99 -15.48 -3.47
N GLY A 94 -8.44 -15.49 -4.69
CA GLY A 94 -8.97 -16.28 -5.80
C GLY A 94 -10.35 -15.84 -6.32
N SER A 95 -10.78 -14.61 -6.02
CA SER A 95 -12.05 -14.08 -6.53
C SER A 95 -12.00 -13.95 -8.06
N TRP A 96 -12.87 -14.67 -8.77
CA TRP A 96 -13.04 -14.53 -10.22
C TRP A 96 -13.65 -13.18 -10.62
N ARG A 97 -14.60 -12.67 -9.82
CA ARG A 97 -15.33 -11.42 -10.12
C ARG A 97 -14.49 -10.19 -9.79
N GLU A 98 -13.72 -10.27 -8.71
CA GLU A 98 -12.87 -9.19 -8.23
C GLU A 98 -11.47 -9.71 -7.90
N PRO A 99 -10.67 -10.12 -8.91
CA PRO A 99 -9.29 -10.54 -8.66
C PRO A 99 -8.51 -9.45 -7.93
N ASP A 100 -7.77 -9.83 -6.88
CA ASP A 100 -7.02 -8.90 -6.03
C ASP A 100 -5.65 -9.48 -5.68
N LEU A 101 -4.62 -8.78 -6.12
CA LEU A 101 -3.25 -9.24 -5.99
C LEU A 101 -2.78 -9.32 -4.52
N MET A 102 -3.26 -8.41 -3.66
CA MET A 102 -2.89 -8.40 -2.23
C MET A 102 -3.30 -9.70 -1.53
N TRP A 103 -4.52 -10.19 -1.80
CA TRP A 103 -5.01 -11.46 -1.26
C TRP A 103 -4.38 -12.67 -1.95
N ASP A 104 -4.20 -12.63 -3.26
CA ASP A 104 -3.60 -13.74 -4.01
C ASP A 104 -2.15 -14.04 -3.58
N MET A 105 -1.43 -13.02 -3.10
CA MET A 105 -0.06 -13.12 -2.59
C MET A 105 0.05 -13.22 -1.06
N ASP A 106 -1.08 -13.34 -0.34
CA ASP A 106 -1.11 -13.38 1.13
C ASP A 106 -0.40 -12.20 1.81
N MET A 107 -0.45 -11.00 1.22
CA MET A 107 0.36 -9.86 1.65
C MET A 107 0.12 -9.43 3.09
N TYR A 108 -1.13 -9.44 3.57
CA TYR A 108 -1.44 -9.10 4.95
C TYR A 108 -0.71 -10.02 5.95
N ALA A 109 -0.68 -11.33 5.67
CA ALA A 109 0.03 -12.30 6.49
C ALA A 109 1.55 -12.09 6.40
N ARG A 110 2.09 -11.80 5.22
CA ARG A 110 3.53 -11.53 5.04
C ARG A 110 4.00 -10.29 5.81
N PHE A 111 3.21 -9.22 5.79
CA PHE A 111 3.46 -8.03 6.61
C PHE A 111 3.39 -8.30 8.11
N ASP A 112 2.40 -9.11 8.54
CA ASP A 112 2.26 -9.57 9.92
C ASP A 112 3.44 -10.44 10.37
N MET A 113 3.92 -11.38 9.55
CA MET A 113 5.02 -12.26 9.97
C MET A 113 6.38 -11.57 10.05
N ALA A 114 6.59 -10.48 9.31
CA ALA A 114 7.87 -9.81 9.23
C ALA A 114 8.20 -8.98 10.49
N ASP A 115 9.46 -9.07 10.94
CA ASP A 115 10.05 -8.21 11.97
C ASP A 115 10.31 -6.80 11.44
N ALA A 116 10.74 -6.73 10.17
CA ALA A 116 11.03 -5.48 9.50
C ALA A 116 10.71 -5.55 8.00
N TRP A 117 10.36 -4.38 7.45
CA TRP A 117 10.02 -4.18 6.04
C TRP A 117 11.06 -3.29 5.37
N ALA A 118 11.44 -3.63 4.15
CA ALA A 118 12.29 -2.82 3.30
C ALA A 118 11.55 -2.50 2.01
N ILE A 119 11.18 -1.24 1.82
CA ILE A 119 10.47 -0.76 0.64
C ILE A 119 11.47 -0.03 -0.25
N ILE A 120 11.61 -0.49 -1.49
CA ILE A 120 12.51 0.09 -2.49
C ILE A 120 11.64 0.56 -3.65
N GLY A 121 11.78 1.80 -4.13
CA GLY A 121 10.94 2.27 -5.22
C GLY A 121 11.35 3.61 -5.82
N PRO A 122 10.86 3.91 -7.04
CA PRO A 122 11.11 5.19 -7.70
C PRO A 122 10.21 6.29 -7.11
N VAL A 123 10.60 7.55 -7.32
CA VAL A 123 9.72 8.70 -7.24
C VAL A 123 9.10 8.92 -8.62
N ASN A 124 7.77 8.76 -8.69
CA ASN A 124 6.96 9.06 -9.87
C ASN A 124 6.19 10.34 -9.59
N TRP A 125 6.50 11.44 -10.28
CA TRP A 125 5.79 12.72 -10.15
C TRP A 125 5.57 13.18 -8.69
N TYR A 126 6.67 13.34 -7.94
CA TYR A 126 6.62 13.78 -6.53
C TYR A 126 5.85 12.83 -5.59
N ALA A 127 5.68 11.56 -5.97
CA ALA A 127 5.01 10.54 -5.17
C ALA A 127 5.66 9.16 -5.33
N SER A 128 5.21 8.19 -4.52
CA SER A 128 5.49 6.77 -4.77
C SER A 128 4.80 6.29 -6.05
N SER A 129 5.19 5.11 -6.54
CA SER A 129 4.46 4.45 -7.62
C SER A 129 3.01 4.12 -7.26
N SER A 130 2.19 3.89 -8.28
CA SER A 130 0.75 3.64 -8.10
C SER A 130 0.49 2.32 -7.39
N ASN A 131 1.19 1.24 -7.76
CA ASN A 131 0.98 -0.06 -7.10
C ASN A 131 1.44 -0.03 -5.64
N LEU A 132 2.54 0.66 -5.34
CA LEU A 132 3.00 0.83 -3.97
C LEU A 132 1.98 1.63 -3.14
N LYS A 133 1.42 2.71 -3.71
CA LYS A 133 0.39 3.50 -3.04
C LYS A 133 -0.88 2.69 -2.80
N LEU A 134 -1.34 1.89 -3.77
CA LEU A 134 -2.50 1.00 -3.62
C LEU A 134 -2.28 -0.02 -2.50
N MET A 135 -1.10 -0.63 -2.41
CA MET A 135 -0.75 -1.54 -1.31
C MET A 135 -0.91 -0.85 0.06
N PHE A 136 -0.37 0.35 0.22
CA PHE A 136 -0.48 1.12 1.47
C PHE A 136 -1.92 1.57 1.76
N ASP A 137 -2.69 2.00 0.75
CA ASP A 137 -4.10 2.35 0.92
C ASP A 137 -4.95 1.17 1.41
N ARG A 138 -4.57 -0.05 1.01
CA ARG A 138 -5.19 -1.30 1.46
C ARG A 138 -4.76 -1.70 2.88
N LEU A 139 -3.57 -1.27 3.32
CA LEU A 139 -3.04 -1.49 4.67
C LEU A 139 -3.58 -0.53 5.72
N VAL A 140 -4.45 0.44 5.38
CA VAL A 140 -5.07 1.34 6.37
C VAL A 140 -5.74 0.58 7.53
N CYS A 141 -6.26 -0.61 7.27
CA CYS A 141 -6.86 -1.48 8.29
C CYS A 141 -5.88 -1.92 9.40
N MET A 142 -4.56 -1.91 9.17
CA MET A 142 -3.59 -2.26 10.21
C MET A 142 -3.56 -1.22 11.35
N ASN A 143 -4.08 -0.02 11.11
CA ASN A 143 -4.04 1.13 12.01
C ASN A 143 -5.37 1.28 12.77
N GLY A 144 -5.73 0.29 13.59
CA GLY A 144 -6.97 0.32 14.40
C GLY A 144 -8.20 -0.33 13.75
N GLY A 145 -8.05 -0.98 12.60
CA GLY A 145 -9.16 -1.64 11.91
C GLY A 145 -9.80 -2.76 12.73
N ASN A 146 -11.04 -3.11 12.43
CA ASN A 146 -11.80 -4.10 13.17
C ASN A 146 -11.22 -5.52 12.98
N PRO A 147 -10.72 -6.18 14.04
CA PRO A 147 -10.16 -7.52 13.92
C PRO A 147 -11.20 -8.64 13.78
N ASP A 148 -12.49 -8.34 13.97
CA ASP A 148 -13.56 -9.33 13.90
C ASP A 148 -14.80 -8.78 13.20
N GLU A 149 -14.91 -9.10 11.91
CA GLU A 149 -16.04 -8.73 11.06
C GLU A 149 -17.41 -9.17 11.60
N ARG A 150 -17.49 -10.22 12.43
CA ARG A 150 -18.76 -10.73 12.97
C ARG A 150 -19.44 -9.69 13.86
N THR A 151 -18.68 -8.79 14.47
CA THR A 151 -19.17 -7.71 15.33
C THR A 151 -20.03 -6.69 14.58
N ILE A 152 -19.91 -6.63 13.25
CA ILE A 152 -20.66 -5.72 12.39
C ILE A 152 -21.56 -6.47 11.40
N ASP A 153 -21.88 -7.75 11.64
CA ASP A 153 -22.72 -8.58 10.74
C ASP A 153 -22.31 -8.51 9.26
N HIS A 154 -21.00 -8.42 8.98
CA HIS A 154 -20.40 -8.35 7.64
C HIS A 154 -20.84 -7.14 6.80
N LYS A 155 -19.94 -6.17 6.65
CA LYS A 155 -20.11 -4.98 5.80
C LYS A 155 -21.38 -4.14 6.10
N ASP A 156 -21.96 -4.25 7.31
CA ASP A 156 -23.08 -3.41 7.75
C ASP A 156 -22.55 -2.08 8.32
N PRO A 157 -22.80 -0.94 7.64
CA PRO A 157 -22.26 0.34 8.06
C PRO A 157 -22.93 0.87 9.33
N GLU A 158 -24.23 0.59 9.56
CA GLU A 158 -24.92 1.07 10.76
C GLU A 158 -24.41 0.37 12.02
N LYS A 159 -24.15 -0.94 11.94
CA LYS A 159 -23.55 -1.67 13.06
C LYS A 159 -22.11 -1.25 13.31
N ALA A 160 -21.33 -0.99 12.26
CA ALA A 160 -19.97 -0.48 12.40
C ALA A 160 -19.95 0.89 13.09
N MET A 161 -20.75 1.86 12.63
CA MET A 161 -20.86 3.17 13.27
C MET A 161 -21.30 3.04 14.74
N ALA A 162 -22.23 2.14 15.05
CA ALA A 162 -22.64 1.90 16.43
C ALA A 162 -21.51 1.29 17.28
N LEU A 163 -20.75 0.35 16.74
CA LEU A 163 -19.65 -0.33 17.44
C LEU A 163 -18.58 0.66 17.91
N GLU A 164 -18.22 1.65 17.08
CA GLU A 164 -17.20 2.66 17.45
C GLU A 164 -17.53 3.48 18.70
N HIS A 165 -18.81 3.55 19.08
CA HIS A 165 -19.26 4.25 20.27
C HIS A 165 -19.33 3.37 21.52
N LEU A 166 -19.03 2.07 21.43
CA LEU A 166 -19.05 1.14 22.54
C LEU A 166 -17.67 1.07 23.23
N GLU A 167 -17.65 0.85 24.55
CA GLU A 167 -16.39 0.75 25.30
C GLU A 167 -15.48 -0.38 24.79
N GLN A 168 -16.08 -1.50 24.38
CA GLN A 168 -15.36 -2.64 23.79
C GLN A 168 -14.53 -2.28 22.56
N TRP A 169 -14.90 -1.22 21.83
CA TRP A 169 -14.13 -0.77 20.66
C TRP A 169 -12.72 -0.32 21.04
N LYS A 170 -12.53 0.29 22.22
CA LYS A 170 -11.22 0.72 22.71
C LYS A 170 -10.27 -0.47 22.92
N GLU A 171 -10.80 -1.66 23.21
CA GLU A 171 -10.00 -2.89 23.38
C GLU A 171 -9.76 -3.63 22.06
N MET A 172 -10.61 -3.41 21.05
CA MET A 172 -10.54 -4.04 19.74
C MET A 172 -9.66 -3.25 18.76
N SER A 173 -9.81 -1.93 18.74
CA SER A 173 -9.13 -1.01 17.84
C SER A 173 -7.71 -0.74 18.33
N ILE A 174 -6.78 -1.59 17.88
CA ILE A 174 -5.36 -1.47 18.18
C ILE A 174 -4.56 -1.39 16.88
N ASN A 175 -3.34 -0.90 16.97
CA ASN A 175 -2.38 -1.03 15.88
C ASN A 175 -1.94 -2.50 15.77
N HIS A 176 -2.34 -3.18 14.69
CA HIS A 176 -2.15 -4.62 14.56
C HIS A 176 -0.71 -5.02 14.23
N LEU A 177 0.05 -4.08 13.67
CA LEU A 177 1.42 -4.30 13.20
C LEU A 177 2.47 -3.51 13.99
N GLU A 178 2.09 -2.96 15.13
CA GLU A 178 2.95 -2.17 16.00
C GLU A 178 4.23 -2.92 16.41
N GLY A 179 5.30 -2.15 16.65
CA GLY A 179 6.60 -2.67 17.09
C GLY A 179 7.51 -3.12 15.96
N ARG A 180 7.08 -3.12 14.69
CA ARG A 180 7.93 -3.41 13.52
C ARG A 180 8.79 -2.23 13.11
N THR A 181 9.80 -2.50 12.28
CA THR A 181 10.62 -1.47 11.63
C THR A 181 10.30 -1.43 10.14
N ALA A 182 10.13 -0.26 9.56
CA ALA A 182 10.09 -0.08 8.11
C ALA A 182 11.23 0.83 7.65
N ALA A 183 11.75 0.53 6.45
CA ALA A 183 12.80 1.27 5.79
C ALA A 183 12.40 1.59 4.36
N PHE A 184 12.77 2.76 3.86
CA PHE A 184 12.43 3.26 2.54
C PHE A 184 13.68 3.71 1.79
N PHE A 185 13.99 3.04 0.68
CA PHE A 185 14.99 3.47 -0.28
C PHE A 185 14.30 4.00 -1.54
N CYS A 186 14.23 5.32 -1.63
CA CYS A 186 13.59 6.04 -2.72
C CYS A 186 14.66 6.45 -3.75
N TYR A 187 14.32 6.47 -5.03
CA TYR A 187 15.25 7.00 -6.04
C TYR A 187 14.54 7.74 -7.18
N GLY A 188 15.27 8.62 -7.85
CA GLY A 188 14.78 9.37 -9.01
C GLY A 188 15.92 9.76 -9.95
N ASP A 189 15.59 10.39 -11.07
CA ASP A 189 16.53 10.85 -12.10
C ASP A 189 16.55 12.37 -12.27
N GLU A 190 15.81 13.11 -11.44
CA GLU A 190 15.72 14.58 -11.48
C GLU A 190 15.30 15.13 -12.87
N GLY A 191 14.47 14.38 -13.59
CA GLY A 191 14.02 14.75 -14.95
C GLY A 191 15.05 14.42 -16.04
N GLY A 192 16.06 13.61 -15.73
CA GLY A 192 17.08 13.20 -16.69
C GLY A 192 17.80 14.42 -17.28
N ASP A 193 17.80 14.52 -18.62
CA ASP A 193 18.35 15.65 -19.36
C ASP A 193 17.30 16.68 -19.80
N GLU A 194 16.10 16.64 -19.23
CA GLU A 194 15.00 17.55 -19.61
C GLU A 194 15.12 18.93 -18.94
N MET A 195 15.95 19.08 -17.91
CA MET A 195 16.05 20.30 -17.11
C MET A 195 17.06 21.29 -17.69
N ASP A 196 16.69 22.58 -17.74
CA ASP A 196 17.57 23.69 -18.10
C ASP A 196 18.40 24.17 -16.90
N SER A 197 19.27 25.15 -17.12
CA SER A 197 20.15 25.70 -16.08
C SER A 197 19.41 26.44 -14.96
N THR A 198 18.13 26.76 -15.15
CA THR A 198 17.27 27.37 -14.14
C THR A 198 16.50 26.35 -13.32
N GLY A 199 16.60 25.06 -13.66
CA GLY A 199 15.82 24.00 -13.04
C GLY A 199 14.41 23.88 -13.62
N ARG A 200 14.15 24.31 -14.86
CA ARG A 200 12.86 24.14 -15.54
C ARG A 200 12.95 23.10 -16.65
N PRO A 201 11.85 22.41 -17.00
CA PRO A 201 11.83 21.60 -18.21
C PRO A 201 12.09 22.44 -19.46
N LYS A 202 13.06 22.07 -20.29
CA LYS A 202 13.45 22.76 -21.54
C LYS A 202 12.29 22.98 -22.51
N ILE A 203 11.27 22.12 -22.44
CA ILE A 203 10.09 22.15 -23.31
C ILE A 203 8.97 23.06 -22.80
N LEU A 204 9.12 23.63 -21.60
CA LEU A 204 8.06 24.38 -20.94
C LEU A 204 7.81 25.72 -21.65
N ARG A 205 6.58 25.92 -22.15
CA ARG A 205 6.19 27.15 -22.85
C ARG A 205 5.70 28.26 -21.91
N HIS A 206 5.16 27.88 -20.76
CA HIS A 206 4.61 28.80 -19.76
C HIS A 206 5.48 28.75 -18.51
N GLU A 207 6.67 29.36 -18.58
CA GLU A 207 7.70 29.29 -17.53
C GLU A 207 7.20 29.76 -16.15
N ASN A 208 6.22 30.66 -16.11
CA ASN A 208 5.60 31.16 -14.89
C ASN A 208 4.71 30.13 -14.16
N TYR A 209 4.44 28.97 -14.77
CA TYR A 209 3.70 27.87 -14.13
C TYR A 209 4.62 26.90 -13.37
N PHE A 210 5.93 26.94 -13.62
CA PHE A 210 6.91 26.13 -12.93
C PHE A 210 7.97 27.03 -12.31
N ILE A 211 7.87 27.22 -11.00
CA ILE A 211 8.82 28.00 -10.21
C ILE A 211 9.63 26.98 -9.40
N PRO A 212 10.90 26.68 -9.77
CA PRO A 212 11.68 25.60 -9.15
C PRO A 212 11.79 25.72 -7.62
N ASP A 213 11.92 26.95 -7.11
CA ASP A 213 11.97 27.22 -5.67
C ASP A 213 10.66 26.92 -4.92
N GLN A 214 9.57 26.68 -5.65
CA GLN A 214 8.25 26.31 -5.11
C GLN A 214 7.93 24.82 -5.31
N GLU A 215 8.90 24.01 -5.74
CA GLU A 215 8.73 22.56 -5.78
C GLU A 215 8.40 22.01 -4.37
N PRO A 216 7.60 20.92 -4.29
CA PRO A 216 6.93 20.53 -3.04
C PRO A 216 7.88 20.06 -1.95
N PHE A 217 9.12 19.66 -2.27
CA PHE A 217 10.03 19.05 -1.31
C PHE A 217 11.44 19.62 -1.39
N SER A 218 11.98 20.06 -0.26
CA SER A 218 13.42 20.36 -0.12
C SER A 218 14.28 19.10 -0.08
N ASN A 219 13.70 17.96 0.32
CA ASN A 219 14.32 16.65 0.27
C ASN A 219 13.36 15.67 -0.40
N MET A 220 13.74 15.15 -1.57
CA MET A 220 12.86 14.32 -2.39
C MET A 220 12.45 13.00 -1.72
N ARG A 221 13.10 12.58 -0.63
CA ARG A 221 12.60 11.45 0.19
C ARG A 221 11.16 11.70 0.69
N ASP A 222 10.79 12.97 0.89
CA ASP A 222 9.49 13.39 1.42
C ASP A 222 8.33 13.11 0.44
N ALA A 223 8.63 12.77 -0.82
CA ALA A 223 7.65 12.18 -1.75
C ALA A 223 7.02 10.88 -1.22
N TYR A 224 7.71 10.19 -0.29
CA TYR A 224 7.22 8.98 0.39
C TYR A 224 6.67 9.27 1.79
N ALA A 225 6.62 10.53 2.23
CA ALA A 225 6.15 10.91 3.55
C ALA A 225 4.76 10.34 3.90
N PRO A 226 3.75 10.32 2.99
CA PRO A 226 2.45 9.72 3.32
C PRO A 226 2.54 8.25 3.75
N LEU A 227 3.42 7.47 3.11
CA LEU A 227 3.62 6.04 3.44
C LEU A 227 4.37 5.88 4.76
N VAL A 228 5.41 6.69 4.96
CA VAL A 228 6.20 6.72 6.20
C VAL A 228 5.33 7.10 7.40
N TRP A 229 4.49 8.12 7.26
CA TRP A 229 3.59 8.56 8.31
C TRP A 229 2.47 7.57 8.58
N GLN A 230 1.98 6.84 7.57
CA GLN A 230 1.06 5.74 7.80
C GLN A 230 1.69 4.62 8.65
N CYS A 231 2.96 4.27 8.41
CA CYS A 231 3.71 3.34 9.26
C CYS A 231 3.81 3.86 10.69
N ARG A 232 4.28 5.10 10.87
CA ARG A 232 4.48 5.71 12.19
C ARG A 232 3.16 5.84 12.96
N TYR A 233 2.07 6.19 12.29
CA TYR A 233 0.72 6.23 12.87
C TYR A 233 0.30 4.84 13.40
N GLY A 234 0.67 3.77 12.69
CA GLY A 234 0.45 2.37 13.08
C GLY A 234 1.46 1.80 14.07
N GLY A 235 2.32 2.61 14.68
CA GLY A 235 3.35 2.14 15.61
C GLY A 235 4.48 1.33 14.96
N ILE A 236 4.65 1.43 13.63
CA ILE A 236 5.78 0.88 12.90
C ILE A 236 6.82 1.99 12.77
N GLU A 237 7.98 1.81 13.38
CA GLU A 237 9.00 2.85 13.36
C GLU A 237 9.68 2.92 11.99
N VAL A 238 9.93 4.15 11.55
CA VAL A 238 10.73 4.44 10.35
C VAL A 238 11.84 5.39 10.78
N PRO A 239 13.01 4.88 11.22
CA PRO A 239 14.13 5.72 11.60
C PRO A 239 14.61 6.56 10.42
N ASP A 240 15.00 7.81 10.66
CA ASP A 240 15.40 8.72 9.59
C ASP A 240 16.61 8.21 8.78
N GLN A 241 17.52 7.46 9.42
CA GLN A 241 18.65 6.80 8.74
C GLN A 241 18.23 5.65 7.80
N LEU A 242 17.00 5.16 7.95
CA LEU A 242 16.41 4.12 7.10
C LEU A 242 15.45 4.70 6.05
N TRP A 243 15.31 6.02 5.97
CA TRP A 243 14.52 6.71 4.95
C TRP A 243 15.42 7.61 4.10
N LEU A 244 15.80 7.09 2.93
CA LEU A 244 16.81 7.68 2.07
C LEU A 244 16.25 7.92 0.65
N TYR A 245 16.68 9.02 0.04
CA TYR A 245 16.52 9.29 -1.39
C TYR A 245 17.89 9.34 -2.09
N CYS A 246 17.98 8.75 -3.28
CA CYS A 246 19.18 8.80 -4.12
C CYS A 246 18.83 9.13 -5.58
N THR A 247 19.69 9.94 -6.21
CA THR A 247 19.57 10.27 -7.64
C THR A 247 20.47 9.35 -8.47
N THR A 248 19.98 8.87 -9.61
CA THR A 248 20.75 8.15 -10.65
C THR A 248 20.33 8.63 -12.04
N GLY A 249 21.27 8.81 -12.95
CA GLY A 249 21.02 9.23 -14.34
C GLY A 249 20.53 10.68 -14.51
N LYS A 250 20.92 11.57 -13.60
CA LYS A 250 20.79 13.01 -13.77
C LYS A 250 21.58 13.47 -15.00
N ASP A 251 21.02 14.41 -15.77
CA ASP A 251 21.61 14.94 -17.00
C ASP A 251 21.80 13.89 -18.13
N GLN A 252 21.14 12.74 -18.02
CA GLN A 252 21.16 11.65 -19.00
C GLN A 252 19.78 11.41 -19.60
N LYS A 253 19.72 10.76 -20.76
CA LYS A 253 18.45 10.27 -21.31
C LYS A 253 17.86 9.20 -20.39
N TYR A 254 16.52 9.15 -20.30
CA TYR A 254 15.85 8.06 -19.59
C TYR A 254 16.22 6.68 -20.11
N SER A 255 16.57 6.56 -21.41
CA SER A 255 17.04 5.31 -22.03
C SER A 255 18.39 4.86 -21.50
N ASP A 256 19.24 5.79 -21.06
CA ASP A 256 20.65 5.56 -20.70
C ASP A 256 20.82 5.46 -19.17
N ASN A 257 19.69 5.28 -18.47
CA ASN A 257 19.61 5.11 -17.03
C ASN A 257 18.68 3.92 -16.74
N GLN A 258 19.06 2.73 -17.16
CA GLN A 258 18.39 1.47 -16.83
C GLN A 258 19.02 0.81 -15.59
N ALA A 259 18.70 -0.46 -15.36
CA ALA A 259 19.22 -1.20 -14.21
C ALA A 259 20.71 -1.51 -14.38
N GLU A 260 21.15 -1.79 -15.60
CA GLU A 260 22.53 -2.00 -16.01
C GLU A 260 23.39 -0.74 -15.81
N ASP A 261 22.86 0.44 -16.13
CA ASP A 261 23.59 1.71 -15.93
C ASP A 261 23.68 2.07 -14.43
N MET A 262 22.57 1.87 -13.70
CA MET A 262 22.50 2.14 -12.25
C MET A 262 23.53 1.31 -11.45
N ILE A 263 23.79 0.06 -11.84
CA ILE A 263 24.78 -0.76 -11.12
C ILE A 263 26.23 -0.32 -11.37
N GLU A 264 26.49 0.45 -12.43
CA GLU A 264 27.79 1.05 -12.73
C GLU A 264 27.99 2.39 -11.99
N ASP A 265 26.92 3.02 -11.52
CA ASP A 265 26.98 4.19 -10.64
C ASP A 265 27.48 3.80 -9.23
N ASN A 266 28.79 3.86 -9.06
CA ASN A 266 29.48 3.54 -7.80
C ASN A 266 28.97 4.37 -6.61
N LEU A 267 28.57 5.64 -6.81
CA LEU A 267 28.12 6.50 -5.72
C LEU A 267 26.71 6.10 -5.27
N PHE A 268 25.82 5.86 -6.23
CA PHE A 268 24.47 5.36 -5.97
C PHE A 268 24.51 4.00 -5.26
N MET A 269 25.27 3.05 -5.81
CA MET A 269 25.38 1.70 -5.26
C MET A 269 26.00 1.70 -3.86
N LYS A 270 27.01 2.54 -3.60
CA LYS A 270 27.59 2.69 -2.25
C LYS A 270 26.56 3.20 -1.24
N LYS A 271 25.72 4.18 -1.61
CA LYS A 271 24.63 4.67 -0.72
C LYS A 271 23.61 3.58 -0.44
N PHE A 272 23.24 2.79 -1.46
CA PHE A 272 22.35 1.64 -1.29
C PHE A 272 22.94 0.61 -0.33
N GLU A 273 24.21 0.22 -0.50
CA GLU A 273 24.86 -0.77 0.36
C GLU A 273 24.99 -0.31 1.81
N VAL A 274 25.29 0.98 2.03
CA VAL A 274 25.28 1.59 3.38
C VAL A 274 23.88 1.54 3.99
N TRP A 275 22.84 1.87 3.23
CA TRP A 275 21.45 1.79 3.70
C TRP A 275 21.06 0.36 4.09
N VAL A 276 21.43 -0.65 3.28
CA VAL A 276 21.21 -2.07 3.62
C VAL A 276 21.93 -2.44 4.93
N LYS A 277 23.16 -1.97 5.13
CA LYS A 277 23.90 -2.25 6.37
C LYS A 277 23.28 -1.57 7.58
N ASN A 278 22.79 -0.34 7.42
CA ASN A 278 22.06 0.36 8.48
C ASN A 278 20.76 -0.38 8.84
N PHE A 279 20.04 -0.88 7.84
CA PHE A 279 18.84 -1.70 8.04
C PHE A 279 19.14 -2.98 8.84
N GLU A 280 20.19 -3.72 8.45
CA GLU A 280 20.62 -4.93 9.15
C GLU A 280 21.00 -4.64 10.60
N ASN A 281 21.84 -3.63 10.82
CA ASN A 281 22.31 -3.25 12.15
C ASN A 281 21.16 -2.82 13.06
N PHE A 282 20.26 -1.97 12.55
CA PHE A 282 19.12 -1.47 13.30
C PHE A 282 18.15 -2.59 13.67
N THR A 283 17.79 -3.44 12.70
CA THR A 283 16.88 -4.56 12.92
C THR A 283 17.47 -5.57 13.92
N THR A 284 18.77 -5.85 13.82
CA THR A 284 19.46 -6.73 14.77
C THR A 284 19.50 -6.15 16.18
N ALA A 285 19.82 -4.86 16.31
CA ALA A 285 19.90 -4.18 17.60
C ALA A 285 18.55 -4.11 18.31
N LYS A 286 17.46 -3.91 17.55
CA LYS A 286 16.10 -3.91 18.07
C LYS A 286 15.63 -5.28 18.53
N GLY A 287 15.98 -6.33 17.80
CA GLY A 287 15.49 -7.69 18.04
C GLY A 287 14.22 -8.01 17.27
N LYS A 288 13.74 -9.23 17.45
CA LYS A 288 12.54 -9.76 16.78
C LYS A 288 11.27 -9.24 17.44
N VAL A 289 10.24 -9.03 16.64
CA VAL A 289 8.96 -8.48 17.06
C VAL A 289 8.06 -9.58 17.59
N GLN A 290 7.37 -9.31 18.70
CA GLN A 290 6.35 -10.21 19.21
C GLN A 290 5.12 -10.17 18.31
N PRO A 291 4.48 -11.32 18.03
CA PRO A 291 3.23 -11.32 17.28
C PRO A 291 2.14 -10.47 17.94
N GLY A 292 1.38 -9.74 17.13
CA GLY A 292 0.23 -8.96 17.61
C GLY A 292 -0.93 -9.84 18.08
N LYS A 293 -1.89 -9.24 18.81
CA LYS A 293 -3.09 -9.93 19.34
C LYS A 293 -3.95 -10.52 18.21
N TYR A 294 -4.14 -9.76 17.13
CA TYR A 294 -4.99 -10.14 15.99
C TYR A 294 -4.11 -10.37 14.76
N ARG A 295 -3.68 -11.62 14.59
CA ARG A 295 -2.78 -12.02 13.50
C ARG A 295 -3.51 -12.07 12.16
N ALA A 296 -2.82 -11.61 11.11
CA ALA A 296 -3.24 -11.87 9.73
C ALA A 296 -2.76 -13.27 9.27
N PHE A 297 -1.62 -13.73 9.80
CA PHE A 297 -1.17 -15.10 9.60
C PHE A 297 -2.16 -16.10 10.20
N GLY A 298 -2.59 -17.06 9.38
CA GLY A 298 -3.61 -18.05 9.77
C GLY A 298 -5.04 -17.52 9.78
N TYR A 299 -5.27 -16.24 9.45
CA TYR A 299 -6.61 -15.68 9.32
C TYR A 299 -7.35 -16.34 8.16
N THR A 300 -8.55 -16.83 8.43
CA THR A 300 -9.49 -17.31 7.42
C THR A 300 -10.71 -16.40 7.45
N PRO A 301 -11.02 -15.69 6.36
CA PRO A 301 -12.22 -14.86 6.29
C PRO A 301 -13.47 -15.69 6.61
N PRO A 302 -14.41 -15.19 7.42
CA PRO A 302 -15.64 -15.91 7.69
C PRO A 302 -16.44 -16.04 6.38
N THR A 303 -16.72 -17.29 5.97
CA THR A 303 -17.55 -17.56 4.79
C THR A 303 -19.01 -17.68 5.21
N ASP A 304 -19.80 -16.64 4.93
CA ASP A 304 -21.24 -16.63 5.19
C ASP A 304 -22.00 -16.13 3.95
N LEU A 305 -22.48 -17.07 3.15
CA LEU A 305 -23.24 -16.79 1.92
C LEU A 305 -24.51 -15.99 2.20
N TRP A 306 -25.11 -16.15 3.38
CA TRP A 306 -26.30 -15.40 3.76
C TRP A 306 -25.98 -13.93 3.98
N LYS A 307 -24.85 -13.63 4.63
CA LYS A 307 -24.39 -12.25 4.83
C LYS A 307 -23.98 -11.57 3.52
N GLU A 308 -23.31 -12.27 2.62
CA GLU A 308 -23.04 -11.75 1.27
C GLU A 308 -24.35 -11.47 0.50
N ALA A 309 -25.35 -12.34 0.62
CA ALA A 309 -26.67 -12.11 0.04
C ALA A 309 -27.38 -10.87 0.64
N LYS A 310 -27.29 -10.65 1.96
CA LYS A 310 -27.82 -9.43 2.61
C LYS A 310 -27.19 -8.17 2.02
N THR A 311 -25.88 -8.15 1.82
CA THR A 311 -25.18 -7.02 1.20
C THR A 311 -25.67 -6.77 -0.22
N GLY A 312 -25.90 -7.84 -0.99
CA GLY A 312 -26.50 -7.79 -2.33
C GLY A 312 -27.92 -7.21 -2.32
N ILE A 313 -28.77 -7.65 -1.40
CA ILE A 313 -30.14 -7.13 -1.22
C ILE A 313 -30.11 -5.65 -0.86
N ARG A 314 -29.25 -5.24 0.09
CA ARG A 314 -29.07 -3.84 0.47
C ARG A 314 -28.66 -2.99 -0.73
N SER A 315 -27.66 -3.43 -1.49
CA SER A 315 -27.20 -2.74 -2.71
C SER A 315 -28.33 -2.58 -3.73
N TRP A 316 -29.14 -3.62 -3.92
CA TRP A 316 -30.31 -3.57 -4.79
C TRP A 316 -31.36 -2.57 -4.28
N MET A 317 -31.73 -2.60 -3.00
CA MET A 317 -32.69 -1.66 -2.40
C MET A 317 -32.26 -0.20 -2.59
N LEU A 318 -30.99 0.11 -2.35
CA LEU A 318 -30.43 1.46 -2.51
C LEU A 318 -30.53 1.96 -3.95
N ARG A 319 -30.33 1.09 -4.95
CA ARG A 319 -30.49 1.43 -6.38
C ARG A 319 -31.90 1.89 -6.72
N PHE A 320 -32.91 1.36 -6.04
CA PHE A 320 -34.32 1.76 -6.18
C PHE A 320 -34.73 2.88 -5.21
N GLY A 321 -33.76 3.52 -4.55
CA GLY A 321 -34.01 4.63 -3.63
C GLY A 321 -34.63 4.20 -2.31
N ILE A 322 -34.60 2.91 -1.97
CA ILE A 322 -35.08 2.36 -0.71
C ILE A 322 -33.88 2.30 0.26
N SER A 323 -33.79 3.29 1.14
CA SER A 323 -32.75 3.39 2.16
C SER A 323 -33.21 2.74 3.48
N PRO A 324 -32.32 2.07 4.24
CA PRO A 324 -32.63 1.65 5.60
C PRO A 324 -33.01 2.85 6.48
N GLU A 325 -33.93 2.65 7.43
CA GLU A 325 -34.35 3.72 8.34
C GLU A 325 -33.20 4.20 9.23
N ASN A 326 -33.16 5.51 9.49
CA ASN A 326 -32.14 6.19 10.30
C ASN A 326 -30.69 6.07 9.78
N SER A 327 -30.52 5.58 8.55
CA SER A 327 -29.21 5.39 7.91
C SER A 327 -28.63 6.67 7.32
N SER A 328 -27.32 6.65 7.02
CA SER A 328 -26.66 7.74 6.29
C SER A 328 -27.27 7.95 4.89
N PRO A 329 -27.52 6.91 4.06
CA PRO A 329 -28.24 7.06 2.79
C PRO A 329 -29.62 7.74 2.92
N GLU A 330 -30.40 7.41 3.95
CA GLU A 330 -31.71 8.05 4.16
C GLU A 330 -31.55 9.56 4.44
N LYS A 331 -30.60 9.93 5.31
CA LYS A 331 -30.30 11.34 5.62
C LYS A 331 -29.80 12.08 4.38
N GLN A 332 -28.88 11.51 3.61
CA GLN A 332 -28.37 12.10 2.37
C GLN A 332 -29.49 12.33 1.35
N LYS A 333 -30.41 11.37 1.21
CA LYS A 333 -31.60 11.50 0.36
C LYS A 333 -32.53 12.63 0.83
N LYS A 334 -32.83 12.70 2.13
CA LYS A 334 -33.65 13.78 2.73
C LYS A 334 -33.03 15.17 2.49
N LEU A 335 -31.71 15.25 2.58
CA LEU A 335 -30.93 16.47 2.34
C LEU A 335 -30.65 16.76 0.86
N LYS A 336 -31.04 15.85 -0.06
CA LYS A 336 -30.80 15.95 -1.51
C LYS A 336 -29.32 16.10 -1.86
N LEU A 337 -28.44 15.41 -1.13
CA LEU A 337 -26.98 15.47 -1.35
C LEU A 337 -26.53 14.64 -2.56
N ASN A 338 -27.34 13.67 -2.98
CA ASN A 338 -26.99 12.75 -4.06
C ASN A 338 -28.20 12.42 -4.96
N LYS A 339 -27.92 11.84 -6.13
CA LYS A 339 -28.92 11.40 -7.13
C LYS A 339 -28.70 9.93 -7.49
N ASP A 340 -28.54 9.10 -6.47
CA ASP A 340 -27.97 7.75 -6.63
C ASP A 340 -29.00 6.66 -6.99
N THR A 341 -30.28 7.01 -7.11
CA THR A 341 -31.32 6.08 -7.60
C THR A 341 -31.10 5.83 -9.09
N THR A 342 -30.72 4.61 -9.46
CA THR A 342 -30.37 4.27 -10.85
C THR A 342 -30.65 2.80 -11.16
N LEU A 343 -31.12 2.55 -12.37
CA LEU A 343 -31.20 1.20 -12.94
C LEU A 343 -29.88 0.75 -13.59
N ASN A 344 -28.98 1.70 -13.86
CA ASN A 344 -27.73 1.48 -14.60
C ASN A 344 -26.53 1.97 -13.77
N PRO A 345 -26.15 1.27 -12.69
CA PRO A 345 -25.07 1.71 -11.78
C PRO A 345 -23.67 1.72 -12.43
N SER A 346 -23.53 1.12 -13.61
CA SER A 346 -22.27 1.13 -14.39
C SER A 346 -22.16 2.32 -15.34
N THR A 347 -23.23 3.08 -15.57
CA THR A 347 -23.19 4.27 -16.43
C THR A 347 -22.45 5.38 -15.71
N SER A 348 -21.45 5.98 -16.36
CA SER A 348 -20.67 7.06 -15.77
C SER A 348 -21.52 8.31 -15.52
N GLU A 349 -21.18 9.10 -14.50
CA GLU A 349 -21.85 10.39 -14.24
C GLU A 349 -21.73 11.35 -15.42
N GLY A 350 -20.62 11.31 -16.17
CA GLY A 350 -20.44 12.08 -17.39
C GLY A 350 -21.41 11.67 -18.51
N GLU A 351 -21.78 10.39 -18.61
CA GLU A 351 -22.81 9.94 -19.54
C GLU A 351 -24.22 10.33 -19.07
N ASN A 352 -24.52 10.18 -17.77
CA ASN A 352 -25.80 10.59 -17.20
C ASN A 352 -26.04 12.09 -17.43
N LEU A 353 -25.02 12.92 -17.21
CA LEU A 353 -25.08 14.36 -17.48
C LEU A 353 -25.42 14.65 -18.93
N ARG A 354 -24.77 13.97 -19.89
CA ARG A 354 -24.99 14.20 -21.32
C ARG A 354 -26.36 13.71 -21.80
N LYS A 355 -26.91 12.65 -21.21
CA LYS A 355 -28.27 12.16 -21.51
C LYS A 355 -29.37 13.12 -21.03
N ASN A 356 -29.12 13.86 -19.95
CA ASN A 356 -30.07 14.80 -19.34
C ASN A 356 -29.99 16.23 -19.92
N LEU A 357 -29.18 16.48 -20.95
CA LEU A 357 -29.05 17.78 -21.64
C LEU A 357 -29.99 17.93 -22.86
N HIS A 358 -31.01 17.08 -22.96
CA HIS A 358 -32.15 17.19 -23.87
C HIS A 358 -33.43 17.37 -23.06
#